data_AF-A0A4Q6AUD3-F1
#
_entry.id   AF-A0A4Q6AUD3-F1
#
_cell.length_a   1.000
_cell.length_b   1.000
_cell.length_c   1.000
_cell.angle_alpha   90.00
_cell.angle_beta   90.00
_cell.angle_gamma   90.00
#
_symmetry.space_group_name_H-M   'P 1'
#
loop_
_entity.id
_entity.type
_entity.pdbx_description
1 polymer ?
#
loop_
_entity_poly.entity_id
_entity_poly.type
_entity_poly.pdbx_seq_one_letter_code
_entity_poly.pdbx_strand_id
1 'polypeptide(L)'
;MYAYLKALHIIFIVTWFAGMFYIVRLFIYNAEAAEKGEPEKSILQKQFSIMIKRLWLGITWPSAILTLLFGPWVMLQGNWGKTLGDEAGRWLLVKLCFVALLY
;
A
#
# COMPACT_ATOMS: atom_id res chain seq x y z
N MET A 1 10.77 -1.36 22.79
CA MET A 1 9.45 -1.12 22.17
C MET A 1 9.53 -0.61 20.72
N TYR A 2 10.44 0.34 20.42
CA TYR A 2 10.66 0.88 19.06
C TYR A 2 10.86 -0.18 17.96
N ALA A 3 11.66 -1.22 18.20
CA ALA A 3 11.92 -2.26 17.20
C ALA A 3 10.66 -3.04 16.76
N TYR A 4 9.74 -3.31 17.69
CA TYR A 4 8.48 -3.99 17.38
C TYR A 4 7.55 -3.11 16.55
N LEU A 5 7.46 -1.81 16.87
CA LEU A 5 6.69 -0.84 16.08
C LEU A 5 7.28 -0.67 14.67
N LYS A 6 8.61 -0.63 14.56
CA LYS A 6 9.31 -0.60 13.28
C LYS A 6 9.04 -1.86 12.46
N ALA A 7 9.05 -3.04 13.09
CA ALA A 7 8.72 -4.30 12.42
C ALA A 7 7.27 -4.32 11.91
N LEU A 8 6.30 -3.91 12.74
CA LEU A 8 4.89 -3.78 12.34
C LEU A 8 4.72 -2.85 11.14
N HIS A 9 5.32 -1.66 11.18
CA HIS A 9 5.28 -0.72 10.07
C HIS A 9 5.85 -1.32 8.77
N ILE A 10 6.99 -2.00 8.83
CA ILE A 10 7.59 -2.65 7.66
C ILE A 10 6.68 -3.76 7.12
N ILE A 11 6.06 -4.56 7.99
CA ILE A 11 5.11 -5.60 7.57
C ILE A 11 3.94 -4.97 6.79
N PHE A 12 3.35 -3.88 7.28
CA PHE A 12 2.25 -3.20 6.59
C PHE A 12 2.68 -2.55 5.27
N ILE A 13 3.91 -2.01 5.19
CA ILE A 13 4.48 -1.53 3.91
C ILE A 13 4.54 -2.69 2.92
N VAL A 14 5.08 -3.84 3.34
CA VAL A 14 5.26 -4.99 2.45
C VAL A 14 3.91 -5.55 1.99
N THR A 15 2.91 -5.66 2.88
CA THR A 15 1.57 -6.12 2.50
C THR A 15 0.88 -5.15 1.53
N TRP A 16 1.05 -3.85 1.75
CA TRP A 16 0.51 -2.82 0.86
C TRP A 16 1.15 -2.85 -0.53
N PHE A 17 2.49 -2.88 -0.60
CA PHE A 17 3.20 -3.00 -1.87
C PHE A 17 2.85 -4.29 -2.61
N ALA A 18 2.75 -5.43 -1.90
CA ALA A 18 2.32 -6.69 -2.50
C ALA A 18 0.91 -6.58 -3.11
N GLY A 19 -0.03 -5.90 -2.43
CA GLY A 19 -1.36 -5.62 -2.95
C GLY A 19 -1.35 -4.78 -4.23
N MET A 20 -0.54 -3.72 -4.27
CA MET A 20 -0.39 -2.86 -5.45
C MET A 20 0.21 -3.60 -6.67
N PHE A 21 1.17 -4.51 -6.47
CA PHE A 21 1.68 -5.32 -7.58
C PHE A 21 0.67 -6.37 -8.06
N TYR A 22 -0.09 -6.95 -7.13
CA TYR A 22 -1.08 -7.99 -7.46
C TYR A 22 -2.27 -7.44 -8.24
N ILE A 23 -2.73 -6.20 -7.94
CA ILE A 23 -3.86 -5.61 -8.67
C ILE A 23 -3.54 -5.34 -10.15
N VAL A 24 -2.30 -4.93 -10.48
CA VAL A 24 -1.88 -4.70 -11.87
C VAL A 24 -2.02 -5.98 -12.70
N ARG A 25 -1.57 -7.12 -12.16
CA ARG A 25 -1.74 -8.43 -12.79
C ARG A 25 -3.22 -8.76 -13.01
N LEU A 26 -4.06 -8.47 -12.03
CA LEU A 26 -5.49 -8.74 -12.12
C LEU A 26 -6.20 -7.86 -13.17
N PHE A 27 -5.72 -6.62 -13.39
CA PHE A 27 -6.17 -5.77 -14.48
C PHE A 27 -5.77 -6.29 -15.86
N ILE A 28 -4.56 -6.83 -16.01
CA ILE A 28 -4.11 -7.46 -17.26
C ILE A 28 -5.02 -8.65 -17.62
N TYR A 29 -5.28 -9.55 -16.67
CA TYR A 29 -6.19 -10.67 -16.91
C TYR A 29 -7.63 -10.23 -17.20
N ASN A 30 -8.08 -9.14 -16.62
CA ASN A 30 -9.39 -8.56 -16.94
C ASN A 30 -9.45 -7.97 -18.36
N ALA A 31 -8.34 -7.40 -18.85
CA ALA A 31 -8.21 -6.91 -20.22
C ALA A 31 -8.15 -8.07 -21.22
N GLU A 32 -7.35 -9.11 -20.97
CA GLU A 32 -7.30 -10.33 -21.80
C GLU A 32 -8.66 -11.05 -21.84
N ALA A 33 -9.38 -11.10 -20.72
CA ALA A 33 -10.74 -11.64 -20.68
C ALA A 33 -11.74 -10.81 -21.50
N ALA A 34 -11.46 -9.53 -21.74
CA ALA A 34 -12.32 -8.66 -22.54
C ALA A 34 -12.25 -8.95 -24.05
N GLU A 35 -11.16 -9.58 -24.52
CA GLU A 35 -10.95 -9.99 -25.92
C GLU A 35 -11.63 -11.33 -26.27
N LYS A 36 -12.13 -12.07 -25.27
CA LYS A 36 -12.85 -13.33 -25.50
C LYS A 36 -14.29 -13.08 -25.99
N GLY A 37 -14.83 -14.05 -26.73
CA GLY A 37 -16.22 -14.04 -27.18
C GLY A 37 -17.23 -14.21 -26.03
N GLU A 38 -18.50 -13.86 -26.27
CA GLU A 38 -19.59 -14.23 -25.36
C GLU A 38 -19.83 -15.74 -25.39
N PRO A 39 -20.17 -16.39 -24.25
CA PRO A 39 -20.58 -15.83 -22.95
C PRO A 39 -19.47 -15.72 -21.89
N GLU A 40 -18.28 -16.29 -22.14
CA GLU A 40 -17.18 -16.42 -21.16
C GLU A 40 -16.64 -15.07 -20.68
N LYS A 41 -16.64 -14.05 -21.56
CA LYS A 41 -16.24 -12.68 -21.24
C LYS A 41 -16.98 -12.10 -20.03
N SER A 42 -18.31 -12.22 -20.01
CA SER A 42 -19.13 -11.63 -18.95
C SER A 42 -18.89 -12.32 -17.59
N ILE A 43 -18.65 -13.62 -17.61
CA ILE A 43 -18.43 -14.43 -16.42
C ILE A 43 -17.05 -14.15 -15.82
N LEU A 44 -15.99 -14.15 -16.65
CA LEU A 44 -14.62 -13.86 -16.20
C LEU A 44 -14.48 -12.43 -15.69
N GLN A 45 -15.02 -11.44 -16.40
CA GLN A 45 -14.94 -10.04 -15.94
C GLN A 45 -15.66 -9.82 -14.60
N LYS A 46 -16.82 -10.46 -14.41
CA LYS A 46 -17.56 -10.35 -13.15
C LYS A 46 -16.79 -11.00 -11.99
N GLN A 47 -16.16 -12.15 -12.23
CA GLN A 47 -15.27 -12.81 -11.27
C GLN A 47 -14.05 -11.93 -10.92
N PHE A 48 -13.32 -11.44 -11.93
CA PHE A 48 -12.13 -10.61 -11.71
C PHE A 48 -12.47 -9.30 -11.01
N SER A 49 -13.59 -8.65 -11.35
CA SER A 49 -14.03 -7.43 -10.66
C SER A 49 -14.29 -7.66 -9.17
N ILE A 50 -14.86 -8.81 -8.79
CA ILE A 50 -15.04 -9.18 -7.37
C ILE A 50 -13.69 -9.40 -6.69
N MET A 51 -12.75 -10.10 -7.35
CA MET A 51 -11.41 -10.32 -6.81
C MET A 51 -10.65 -9.00 -6.62
N ILE A 52 -10.73 -8.08 -7.58
CA ILE A 52 -10.11 -6.75 -7.51
C ILE A 52 -10.68 -5.97 -6.32
N LYS A 53 -12.00 -5.92 -6.18
CA LYS A 53 -12.66 -5.20 -5.07
C LYS A 53 -12.27 -5.76 -3.71
N ARG A 54 -12.25 -7.09 -3.55
CA ARG A 54 -11.88 -7.73 -2.28
C ARG A 54 -10.42 -7.49 -1.92
N LEU A 55 -9.51 -7.59 -2.89
CA LEU A 55 -8.09 -7.31 -2.66
C LEU A 55 -7.84 -5.84 -2.31
N TRP A 56 -8.47 -4.93 -3.05
CA TRP A 56 -8.27 -3.50 -2.86
C TRP A 56 -8.83 -3.03 -1.52
N LEU A 57 -10.10 -3.31 -1.23
CA LEU A 57 -10.76 -2.86 -0.01
C LEU A 57 -10.37 -3.69 1.22
N GLY A 58 -10.06 -4.98 1.04
CA GLY A 58 -9.78 -5.88 2.15
C GLY A 58 -8.33 -5.88 2.61
N ILE A 59 -7.36 -5.70 1.70
CA ILE A 59 -5.93 -5.84 2.02
C ILE A 59 -5.21 -4.52 1.78
N THR A 60 -5.31 -4.00 0.56
CA THR A 60 -4.46 -2.89 0.11
C THR A 60 -4.80 -1.60 0.88
N TRP A 61 -6.07 -1.22 0.91
CA TRP A 61 -6.54 -0.01 1.58
C TRP A 61 -6.31 0.00 3.11
N PRO A 62 -6.69 -1.03 3.88
CA PRO A 62 -6.44 -1.03 5.32
C PRO A 62 -4.94 -1.11 5.65
N SER A 63 -4.15 -1.88 4.89
CA SER A 63 -2.68 -1.92 5.07
C SER A 63 -2.06 -0.55 4.78
N ALA A 64 -2.59 0.16 3.79
CA ALA A 64 -2.16 1.51 3.48
C ALA A 64 -2.43 2.44 4.68
N ILE A 65 -3.66 2.49 5.19
CA ILE A 65 -4.00 3.36 6.33
C ILE A 65 -3.14 3.02 7.56
N LEU A 66 -2.96 1.73 7.86
CA LEU A 66 -2.13 1.28 8.98
C LEU A 66 -0.66 1.70 8.80
N THR A 67 -0.11 1.55 7.59
CA THR A 67 1.24 2.01 7.26
C THR A 67 1.40 3.51 7.52
N LEU A 68 0.42 4.31 7.09
CA LEU A 68 0.41 5.76 7.26
C LEU A 68 0.32 6.17 8.73
N LEU A 69 -0.40 5.42 9.57
CA LEU A 69 -0.49 5.68 11.01
C LEU A 69 0.77 5.23 11.76
N PHE A 70 1.31 4.04 11.43
CA PHE A 70 2.49 3.51 12.10
C PHE A 70 3.78 4.26 11.76
N GLY A 71 3.88 4.89 10.57
CA GLY A 71 5.07 5.66 10.18
C GLY A 71 5.38 6.83 11.13
N PRO A 72 4.45 7.79 11.33
CA PRO A 72 4.58 8.87 12.31
C PRO A 72 4.73 8.34 13.75
N TRP A 73 4.05 7.25 14.10
CA TRP A 73 4.15 6.65 15.44
C TRP A 73 5.56 6.15 15.75
N VAL A 74 6.22 5.49 14.80
CA VAL A 74 7.63 5.07 14.90
C VAL A 74 8.56 6.29 15.00
N MET A 75 8.28 7.34 14.23
CA MET A 75 9.06 8.58 14.26
C MET A 75 9.02 9.28 15.62
N LEU A 76 7.84 9.37 16.24
CA LEU A 76 7.65 9.96 17.57
C LEU A 76 8.35 9.15 18.66
N GLN A 77 8.20 7.82 18.66
CA GLN A 77 8.83 6.92 19.63
C GLN A 77 10.36 6.86 19.49
N GLY A 78 10.90 7.03 18.28
CA GLY A 78 12.34 7.06 18.07
C GLY A 78 13.00 8.40 18.39
N ASN A 79 12.25 9.40 18.87
CA ASN A 79 12.73 10.76 19.15
C ASN A 79 13.38 11.46 17.93
N TRP A 80 13.01 11.07 16.70
CA TRP A 80 13.49 11.68 15.45
C TRP A 80 12.99 13.13 15.29
N GLY A 81 12.04 13.55 16.13
CA GLY A 81 11.59 14.93 16.25
C GLY A 81 12.70 15.93 16.59
N LYS A 82 13.70 15.53 17.37
CA LYS A 82 14.86 16.39 17.69
C LYS A 82 15.90 16.47 16.57
N THR A 83 15.87 15.52 15.62
CA THR A 83 16.81 15.44 14.48
C THR A 83 16.25 16.12 13.23
N LEU A 84 14.98 16.55 13.24
CA LEU A 84 14.33 17.28 12.13
C LEU A 84 15.02 18.60 11.76
N GLY A 85 15.74 19.22 12.70
CA GLY A 85 16.52 20.45 12.46
C GLY A 85 17.92 20.20 11.90
N ASP A 86 18.34 18.94 11.79
CA ASP A 86 19.68 18.56 11.34
C ASP A 86 19.66 18.18 9.84
N GLU A 87 20.82 18.20 9.16
CA GLU A 87 20.88 17.89 7.71
C GLU A 87 20.30 16.50 7.39
N ALA A 88 20.44 15.54 8.31
CA ALA A 88 19.86 14.20 8.21
C ALA A 88 18.33 14.18 8.36
N GLY A 89 17.73 15.16 9.06
CA GLY A 89 16.29 15.28 9.28
C GLY A 89 15.51 15.85 8.09
N ARG A 90 16.16 16.69 7.26
CA ARG A 90 15.56 17.23 6.02
C ARG A 90 15.14 16.12 5.05
N TRP A 91 15.94 15.06 4.94
CA TRP A 91 15.61 13.91 4.09
C TRP A 91 14.39 13.13 4.61
N LEU A 92 14.21 13.06 5.93
CA LEU A 92 13.02 12.47 6.54
C LEU A 92 11.76 13.27 6.22
N LEU A 93 11.84 14.61 6.23
CA LEU A 93 10.75 15.51 5.83
C LEU A 93 10.35 15.30 4.37
N VAL A 94 11.33 15.26 3.47
CA VAL A 94 11.08 14.98 2.04
C VAL A 94 10.39 13.61 1.88
N LYS A 95 10.87 12.58 2.57
CA LYS A 95 10.23 11.26 2.57
C LYS A 95 8.80 11.28 3.08
N LEU A 96 8.51 12.01 4.15
CA LEU A 96 7.15 12.15 4.68
C LEU A 96 6.24 12.90 3.71
N CYS A 97 6.73 13.95 3.05
CA CYS A 97 5.99 14.62 1.99
C CYS A 97 5.68 13.67 0.82
N PHE A 98 6.64 12.87 0.37
CA PHE A 98 6.38 11.87 -0.66
C PHE A 98 5.35 10.83 -0.23
N VAL A 99 5.43 10.34 1.02
CA VAL A 99 4.42 9.40 1.56
C VAL A 99 3.04 10.05 1.61
N ALA A 100 2.94 11.32 2.03
CA ALA A 100 1.67 12.04 2.05
C ALA A 100 1.12 12.34 0.65
N LEU A 101 1.98 12.52 -0.35
CA LEU A 101 1.60 12.79 -1.74
C LEU A 101 1.23 11.50 -2.51
N LEU A 102 1.71 10.34 -2.03
CA LEU A 102 1.43 9.03 -2.62
C LEU A 102 0.08 8.44 -2.20
N TYR A 103 -0.57 9.02 -1.19
CA TYR A 103 -1.95 8.73 -0.77
C TYR A 103 -2.91 9.78 -1.31
#